data_AF-A0A950AEC4-F1
#
_entry.id   AF-A0A950AEC4-F1
#
_cell.length_a   1.000
_cell.length_b   1.000
_cell.length_c   1.000
_cell.angle_alpha   90.00
_cell.angle_beta   90.00
_cell.angle_gamma   90.00
#
_symmetry.space_group_name_H-M   'P 1'
#
loop_
_entity.id
_entity.type
_entity.pdbx_description
1 polymer ?
#
loop_
_entity_poly.entity_id
_entity_poly.type
_entity_poly.pdbx_seq_one_letter_code
_entity_poly.pdbx_strand_id
1 'polypeptide(L)'
;MQTKSAQRWIDRIIIAIMAVLGVFMVLPFAWLFSMSFRAPGEAYKMPPSFLPPNLDFRNYWAVLHSSVPFLQIYWNSLMVAVVVTLGQLITCTLAAFAFARLKFPGRDSIFFVFLVGLMFP
;
A
#
# COMPACT_ATOMS: atom_id res chain seq x y z
N MET A 1 -10.17 -11.56 -38.56
CA MET A 1 -8.73 -11.59 -38.26
C MET A 1 -8.25 -10.16 -38.07
N GLN A 2 -8.18 -9.67 -36.83
CA GLN A 2 -7.57 -8.35 -36.58
C GLN A 2 -6.08 -8.45 -36.96
N THR A 3 -5.62 -7.56 -37.83
CA THR A 3 -4.23 -7.54 -38.26
C THR A 3 -3.35 -7.27 -37.04
N LYS A 4 -2.28 -8.04 -36.86
CA LYS A 4 -1.35 -7.94 -35.70
C LYS A 4 -0.83 -6.51 -35.48
N SER A 5 -0.92 -5.63 -36.48
CA SER A 5 -0.57 -4.19 -36.37
C SER A 5 -1.62 -3.38 -35.61
N ALA A 6 -2.92 -3.58 -35.83
CA ALA A 6 -3.99 -2.86 -35.14
C ALA A 6 -4.00 -3.16 -33.64
N GLN A 7 -3.73 -4.43 -33.28
CA GLN A 7 -3.67 -4.86 -31.89
C GLN A 7 -2.48 -4.23 -31.14
N ARG A 8 -1.31 -4.12 -31.79
CA ARG A 8 -0.13 -3.44 -31.21
C ARG A 8 -0.35 -1.96 -30.93
N TRP A 9 -1.18 -1.27 -31.72
CA TRP A 9 -1.51 0.14 -31.49
C TRP A 9 -2.45 0.31 -30.29
N ILE A 10 -3.46 -0.56 -30.18
CA ILE A 10 -4.37 -0.58 -29.03
C ILE A 10 -3.58 -0.85 -27.74
N ASP A 11 -2.68 -1.83 -27.73
CA ASP A 11 -1.84 -2.15 -26.57
C ASP A 11 -0.98 -0.94 -26.14
N ARG A 12 -0.39 -0.22 -27.10
CA ARG A 12 0.39 0.99 -26.82
C ARG A 12 -0.45 2.10 -26.23
N ILE A 13 -1.67 2.29 -26.73
CA ILE A 13 -2.61 3.28 -26.18
C ILE A 13 -3.00 2.91 -24.74
N ILE A 14 -3.31 1.63 -24.48
CA ILE A 14 -3.62 1.14 -23.14
C ILE A 14 -2.43 1.37 -22.20
N ILE A 15 -1.22 1.01 -22.62
CA ILE A 15 0.01 1.24 -21.82
C ILE A 15 0.21 2.73 -21.55
N ALA A 16 0.01 3.60 -22.55
CA ALA A 16 0.13 5.04 -22.36
C ALA A 16 -0.90 5.58 -21.36
N ILE A 17 -2.15 5.14 -21.43
CA ILE A 17 -3.20 5.50 -20.48
C ILE A 17 -2.84 5.02 -19.06
N MET A 18 -2.41 3.76 -18.92
CA MET A 18 -1.98 3.20 -17.64
C MET A 18 -0.79 3.95 -17.05
N ALA A 19 0.17 4.37 -17.89
CA ALA A 19 1.31 5.17 -17.46
C ALA A 19 0.87 6.55 -16.93
N VAL A 20 -0.02 7.24 -17.64
CA VAL A 20 -0.57 8.53 -17.20
C VAL A 20 -1.33 8.40 -15.87
N LEU A 21 -2.17 7.38 -15.75
CA LEU A 21 -2.89 7.10 -14.50
C LEU A 21 -1.94 6.75 -13.36
N GLY A 22 -0.89 5.97 -13.64
CA GLY A 22 0.16 5.64 -12.68
C GLY A 22 0.90 6.88 -12.18
N VAL A 23 1.27 7.81 -13.07
CA VAL A 23 1.87 9.09 -12.68
C VAL A 23 0.91 9.89 -11.79
N PHE A 24 -0.37 9.98 -12.17
CA PHE A 24 -1.38 10.67 -11.36
C PHE A 24 -1.53 10.09 -9.95
N MET A 25 -1.46 8.76 -9.81
CA MET A 25 -1.50 8.09 -8.52
C MET A 25 -0.26 8.37 -7.65
N VAL A 26 0.91 8.56 -8.26
CA VAL A 26 2.17 8.84 -7.55
C VAL A 26 2.27 10.30 -7.10
N LEU A 27 1.64 11.24 -7.81
CA LEU A 27 1.65 12.67 -7.46
C LEU A 27 1.37 13.00 -5.98
N PRO A 28 0.31 12.49 -5.33
CA PRO A 28 0.08 12.77 -3.91
C PRO A 28 1.21 12.26 -3.01
N PHE A 29 1.82 11.11 -3.32
CA PHE A 29 2.97 10.59 -2.57
C PHE A 29 4.22 11.43 -2.79
N ALA A 30 4.47 11.88 -4.02
CA ALA A 30 5.55 12.79 -4.34
C ALA A 30 5.40 14.12 -3.59
N TRP A 31 4.17 14.62 -3.47
CA TRP A 31 3.87 15.82 -2.70
C TRP A 31 4.09 15.61 -1.19
N LEU A 32 3.64 14.48 -0.62
CA LEU A 32 3.92 14.11 0.77
C LEU A 32 5.42 14.02 1.05
N PHE A 33 6.19 13.45 0.12
CA PHE A 33 7.64 13.39 0.20
C PHE A 33 8.29 14.78 0.11
N SER A 34 7.76 15.68 -0.72
CA SER A 34 8.22 17.09 -0.71
C SER A 34 7.97 17.77 0.64
N MET A 35 6.83 17.49 1.27
CA MET A 35 6.46 18.10 2.54
C MET A 35 7.36 17.66 3.69
N SER A 36 7.91 16.45 3.67
CA SER A 36 8.81 15.97 4.74
C SER A 36 10.11 16.77 4.85
N PHE A 37 10.52 17.48 3.78
CA PHE A 37 11.70 18.35 3.76
C PHE A 37 11.40 19.83 4.08
N ARG A 38 10.15 20.21 4.40
CA ARG A 38 9.80 21.61 4.70
C ARG A 38 9.92 21.91 6.18
N ALA A 39 10.34 23.13 6.52
CA ALA A 39 10.26 23.57 7.91
C ALA A 39 8.80 23.52 8.42
N PRO A 40 8.54 23.27 9.72
CA PRO A 40 7.19 23.10 10.27
C PRO A 40 6.22 24.26 9.96
N GLY A 41 6.74 25.49 9.91
CA GLY A 41 5.94 26.69 9.57
C GLY A 41 5.71 26.90 8.07
N GLU A 42 6.45 26.19 7.21
CA GLU A 42 6.32 26.28 5.74
C GLU A 42 5.39 25.21 5.16
N ALA A 43 5.13 24.14 5.91
CA ALA A 43 4.18 23.10 5.51
C ALA A 43 2.75 23.63 5.29
N TYR A 44 2.37 24.72 5.97
CA TYR A 44 1.04 25.32 5.92
C TYR A 44 0.96 26.62 5.11
N LYS A 45 2.05 27.05 4.44
CA LYS A 45 2.04 28.27 3.63
C LYS A 45 1.17 28.10 2.38
N MET A 46 0.37 29.13 2.09
CA MET A 46 -0.36 29.30 0.84
C MET A 46 0.35 30.37 -0.03
N PRO A 47 0.54 30.14 -1.34
CA PRO A 47 0.16 28.95 -2.11
C PRO A 47 1.07 27.73 -1.81
N PRO A 48 0.52 26.50 -1.80
CA PRO A 48 1.31 25.30 -1.60
C PRO A 48 2.27 25.11 -2.79
N SER A 49 3.57 25.20 -2.54
CA SER A 49 4.57 24.80 -3.54
C SER A 49 4.52 23.28 -3.74
N PHE A 50 4.81 22.78 -4.95
CA PHE A 50 4.91 21.33 -5.19
C PHE A 50 6.30 20.79 -4.79
N LEU A 51 7.33 21.60 -5.00
CA LEU A 51 8.72 21.34 -4.58
C LEU A 51 9.04 22.10 -3.28
N PRO A 52 9.92 21.56 -2.43
CA PRO A 52 10.33 22.25 -1.23
C PRO A 52 11.19 23.48 -1.62
N PRO A 53 10.95 24.67 -1.05
CA PRO A 53 11.77 25.85 -1.33
C PRO A 53 13.21 25.70 -0.83
N ASN A 54 13.39 24.97 0.27
CA ASN A 54 14.69 24.57 0.82
C ASN A 54 14.61 23.11 1.26
N LEU A 55 15.67 22.33 1.03
CA LEU A 55 15.78 20.95 1.52
C LEU A 55 16.20 20.97 3.00
N ASP A 56 15.23 20.79 3.90
CA ASP A 56 15.47 20.78 5.34
C ASP A 56 15.43 19.36 5.91
N PHE A 57 16.56 18.88 6.42
CA PHE A 57 16.68 17.56 7.05
C PHE A 57 16.42 17.60 8.56
N ARG A 58 16.21 18.77 9.15
CA ARG A 58 16.01 18.92 10.61
C ARG A 58 14.79 18.15 11.11
N ASN A 59 13.75 17.97 10.29
CA ASN A 59 12.59 17.16 10.64
C ASN A 59 12.97 15.71 10.96
N TYR A 60 13.84 15.10 10.16
CA TYR A 60 14.30 13.73 10.39
C TYR A 60 15.13 13.64 11.67
N TRP A 61 16.04 14.60 11.89
CA TRP A 61 16.84 14.65 13.12
C TRP A 61 15.97 14.85 14.37
N ALA A 62 14.98 15.74 14.28
CA ALA A 62 14.04 16.05 15.34
C ALA A 62 13.20 14.82 15.72
N VAL A 63 12.73 14.03 14.74
CA VAL A 63 11.98 12.79 15.02
C VAL A 63 12.86 11.75 15.72
N LEU A 64 14.10 11.57 15.25
CA LEU A 64 15.05 10.62 15.83
C LEU A 64 15.49 10.96 17.27
N HIS A 65 15.51 12.25 17.61
CA HIS A 65 15.93 12.75 18.94
C HIS A 65 14.77 13.27 19.78
N SER A 66 13.52 13.06 19.33
CA SER A 66 12.35 13.48 20.08
C SER A 66 12.18 12.64 21.35
N SER A 67 11.38 13.16 22.29
CA SER A 67 10.95 12.40 23.48
C SER A 67 10.07 11.20 23.12
N VAL A 68 9.61 11.11 21.87
CA VAL A 68 8.81 9.98 21.37
C VAL A 68 9.78 8.91 20.85
N PRO A 69 9.68 7.66 21.32
CA PRO A 69 10.56 6.57 20.89
C PRO A 69 10.17 6.07 19.48
N PHE A 70 10.40 6.90 18.46
CA PHE A 70 9.96 6.68 17.08
C PHE A 70 10.47 5.35 16.50
N LEU A 71 11.76 5.04 16.71
CA LEU A 71 12.36 3.78 16.23
C LEU A 71 11.68 2.55 16.85
N GLN A 72 11.31 2.63 18.13
CA GLN A 72 10.66 1.53 18.82
C GLN A 72 9.24 1.31 18.29
N ILE A 73 8.49 2.39 18.04
CA ILE A 73 7.14 2.31 17.46
C ILE A 73 7.20 1.70 16.05
N TYR A 74 8.18 2.14 15.24
CA TYR A 74 8.41 1.60 13.91
C TYR A 74 8.77 0.10 13.95
N TRP A 75 9.69 -0.27 14.85
CA TRP A 75 10.11 -1.66 15.02
C TRP A 75 8.98 -2.57 15.49
N ASN A 76 8.18 -2.12 16.46
CA ASN A 76 7.00 -2.85 16.93
C ASN A 76 6.03 -3.11 15.78
N SER A 77 5.76 -2.09 14.95
CA SER A 77 4.87 -2.22 13.80
C SER A 77 5.41 -3.21 12.77
N LEU A 78 6.72 -3.15 12.50
CA LEU A 78 7.38 -4.08 11.57
C LEU A 78 7.33 -5.52 12.09
N MET A 79 7.64 -5.75 13.38
CA MET A 79 7.57 -7.07 13.99
C MET A 79 6.15 -7.64 13.91
N VAL A 80 5.14 -6.86 14.30
CA VAL A 80 3.73 -7.27 14.22
C VAL A 80 3.34 -7.61 12.78
N ALA A 81 3.67 -6.74 11.82
CA ALA A 81 3.36 -6.98 10.41
C ALA A 81 3.98 -8.29 9.89
N VAL A 82 5.25 -8.56 10.20
CA VAL A 82 5.95 -9.78 9.77
C VAL A 82 5.34 -11.02 10.44
N VAL A 83 5.17 -11.00 11.75
CA VAL A 83 4.63 -12.16 12.50
C VAL A 83 3.21 -12.47 12.05
N VAL A 84 2.35 -11.47 11.92
CA VAL A 84 0.97 -11.65 11.46
C VAL A 84 0.93 -12.14 10.02
N THR A 85 1.74 -11.59 9.11
CA THR A 85 1.76 -12.03 7.71
C THR A 85 2.22 -13.49 7.59
N LEU A 86 3.26 -13.89 8.31
CA LEU A 86 3.73 -15.28 8.32
C LEU A 86 2.70 -16.22 8.92
N GLY A 87 2.11 -15.85 10.06
CA GLY A 87 1.03 -16.60 10.67
C GLY A 87 -0.15 -16.78 9.72
N GLN A 88 -0.58 -15.70 9.07
CA GLN A 88 -1.67 -15.69 8.10
C GLN A 88 -1.35 -16.54 6.87
N LEU A 89 -0.13 -16.49 6.33
CA LEU A 89 0.27 -17.34 5.20
C LEU A 89 0.13 -18.82 5.57
N ILE A 90 0.62 -19.23 6.74
CA ILE A 90 0.54 -20.61 7.19
C ILE A 90 -0.93 -21.02 7.35
N THR A 91 -1.73 -20.26 8.10
CA THR A 91 -3.13 -20.62 8.35
C THR A 91 -3.99 -20.57 7.08
N CYS A 92 -3.88 -19.52 6.27
CA CYS A 92 -4.68 -19.38 5.06
C CYS A 92 -4.33 -20.41 3.99
N THR A 93 -3.05 -20.75 3.83
CA THR A 93 -2.67 -21.77 2.81
C THR A 93 -3.18 -23.15 3.21
N LEU A 94 -3.06 -23.54 4.49
CA LEU A 94 -3.61 -24.80 5.00
C LEU A 94 -5.14 -24.83 4.89
N ALA A 95 -5.82 -23.75 5.27
CA ALA A 95 -7.27 -23.64 5.15
C ALA A 95 -7.72 -23.72 3.69
N ALA A 96 -7.08 -22.97 2.79
CA ALA A 96 -7.38 -23.00 1.37
C ALA A 96 -7.17 -24.39 0.77
N PHE A 97 -6.10 -25.10 1.16
CA PHE A 97 -5.87 -26.48 0.74
C PHE A 97 -6.99 -27.42 1.20
N ALA A 98 -7.42 -27.32 2.46
CA ALA A 98 -8.51 -28.12 2.99
C ALA A 98 -9.82 -27.89 2.23
N PHE A 99 -10.18 -26.63 1.96
CA PHE A 99 -11.39 -26.31 1.18
C PHE A 99 -11.29 -26.75 -0.29
N ALA A 100 -10.11 -26.61 -0.92
CA ALA A 100 -9.93 -26.88 -2.34
C ALA A 100 -9.73 -28.37 -2.68
N ARG A 101 -9.11 -29.15 -1.79
CA ARG A 101 -8.69 -30.54 -2.09
C ARG A 101 -9.36 -31.60 -1.23
N LEU A 102 -9.77 -31.30 -0.01
CA LEU A 102 -10.41 -32.28 0.87
C LEU A 102 -11.94 -32.24 0.72
N LYS A 103 -12.57 -33.42 0.83
CA LYS A 103 -14.03 -33.56 0.91
C LYS A 103 -14.38 -33.92 2.36
N PHE A 104 -15.02 -33.00 3.07
CA PHE A 104 -15.44 -33.20 4.45
C PHE A 104 -16.88 -32.68 4.66
N PRO A 105 -17.67 -33.29 5.57
CA PRO A 105 -19.04 -32.86 5.81
C PRO A 105 -19.10 -31.44 6.39
N GLY A 106 -20.04 -30.62 5.91
CA GLY A 106 -20.23 -29.24 6.38
C GLY A 106 -19.29 -28.20 5.78
N ARG A 107 -18.41 -28.58 4.84
CA ARG A 107 -17.47 -27.69 4.15
C ARG A 107 -18.11 -26.40 3.64
N ASP A 108 -19.19 -26.52 2.89
CA ASP A 108 -19.79 -25.37 2.20
C ASP A 108 -20.50 -24.43 3.20
N SER A 109 -21.04 -24.96 4.30
CA SER A 109 -21.63 -24.16 5.39
C SER A 109 -20.55 -23.36 6.14
N ILE A 110 -19.42 -23.99 6.46
CA ILE A 110 -18.30 -23.29 7.13
C ILE A 110 -17.73 -22.21 6.20
N PHE A 111 -17.60 -22.50 4.90
CA PHE A 111 -17.17 -21.51 3.92
C PHE A 111 -18.14 -20.32 3.84
N PHE A 112 -19.45 -20.58 3.85
CA PHE A 112 -20.45 -19.52 3.88
C PHE A 112 -20.35 -18.63 5.14
N VAL A 113 -20.21 -19.24 6.33
CA VAL A 113 -20.00 -18.48 7.58
C VAL A 113 -18.73 -17.64 7.52
N PHE A 114 -17.64 -18.19 6.96
CA PHE A 114 -16.41 -17.45 6.76
C PHE A 114 -16.60 -16.23 5.85
N LEU A 115 -17.32 -16.38 4.72
CA LEU A 115 -17.64 -15.26 3.83
C LEU A 115 -18.49 -14.20 4.53
N VAL A 116 -19.52 -14.60 5.29
CA VAL A 116 -20.35 -13.67 6.07
C VAL A 116 -19.50 -12.89 7.07
N GLY A 117 -18.56 -13.56 7.75
CA GLY A 117 -17.64 -12.92 8.68
C GLY A 117 -16.69 -11.90 8.04
N LEU A 118 -16.37 -12.03 6.75
CA LEU A 118 -15.58 -11.04 6.01
C LEU A 118 -16.41 -9.82 5.53
N MET A 119 -17.73 -9.96 5.45
CA MET A 119 -18.64 -8.92 4.96
C MET A 119 -19.22 -8.05 6.08
N PHE A 120 -19.29 -8.59 7.29
CA PHE A 120 -19.79 -7.86 8.45
C PHE A 120 -18.69 -6.92 8.98
N PRO A 121 -18.97 -5.62 9.17
CA PRO A 121 -17.99 -4.63 9.62
C PRO A 121 -17.55 -4.81 11.07
#